data_AF-A0A158E8C2-F1
#
_entry.id   AF-A0A158E8C2-F1
#
_cell.length_a   1.000
_cell.length_b   1.000
_cell.length_c   1.000
_cell.angle_alpha   90.00
_cell.angle_beta   90.00
_cell.angle_gamma   90.00
#
_symmetry.space_group_name_H-M   'P 1'
#
loop_
_entity.id
_entity.type
_entity.pdbx_description
1 polymer ?
#
loop_
_entity_poly.entity_id
_entity_poly.type
_entity_poly.pdbx_seq_one_letter_code
_entity_poly.pdbx_strand_id
1 'polypeptide(L)'
;MAPIEVTIAGYQGAICAQLQAAFPDFKLVEFDREEDDRDELEAEDLPALLLDFTEFETAEEHEDRGTGQLPIRCRLEARLVLPYRAARAKTYARTMAAAIAAWLRAKRFTADGVRTEPAHPIGAWRDDFAGQDRYVVWRIEWTQVIQIGTNIYADEVLPVPCVRFSFAPDIGIENKQKYRPV
;
A
#
# COMPACT_ATOMS: atom_id res chain seq x y z
N MET A 1 2.60 20.71 -7.94
CA MET A 1 2.54 19.53 -7.05
C MET A 1 2.47 18.35 -7.99
N ALA A 2 3.43 17.43 -7.97
CA ALA A 2 3.50 16.34 -8.97
C ALA A 2 2.25 15.44 -8.87
N PRO A 3 1.79 14.86 -9.99
CA PRO A 3 0.60 14.01 -10.00
C PRO A 3 0.78 12.85 -9.02
N ILE A 4 -0.21 12.66 -8.14
CA ILE A 4 -0.25 11.57 -7.14
C ILE A 4 -0.71 10.32 -7.88
N GLU A 5 0.16 9.77 -8.72
CA GLU A 5 -0.06 8.51 -9.42
C GLU A 5 0.57 7.39 -8.59
N VAL A 6 -0.25 6.42 -8.17
CA VAL A 6 0.27 5.23 -7.50
C VAL A 6 0.88 4.33 -8.57
N THR A 7 2.19 4.14 -8.51
CA THR A 7 2.89 3.11 -9.28
C THR A 7 2.95 1.82 -8.47
N ILE A 8 2.98 0.66 -9.15
CA ILE A 8 3.11 -0.63 -8.47
C ILE A 8 4.43 -0.69 -7.68
N ALA A 9 5.54 -0.29 -8.30
CA ALA A 9 6.84 -0.24 -7.64
C ALA A 9 6.86 0.70 -6.41
N GLY A 10 6.22 1.87 -6.52
CA GLY A 10 6.08 2.78 -5.38
C GLY A 10 5.25 2.16 -4.25
N TYR A 11 4.16 1.49 -4.59
CA TYR A 11 3.31 0.78 -3.63
C TYR A 11 4.06 -0.35 -2.91
N GLN A 12 4.77 -1.21 -3.66
CA GLN A 12 5.61 -2.27 -3.13
C GLN A 12 6.71 -1.71 -2.20
N GLY A 13 7.43 -0.68 -2.63
CA GLY A 13 8.45 -0.01 -1.84
C GLY A 13 7.90 0.60 -0.55
N ALA A 14 6.74 1.25 -0.61
CA ALA A 14 6.06 1.81 0.55
C ALA A 14 5.66 0.73 1.57
N ILE A 15 5.22 -0.44 1.10
CA ILE A 15 4.92 -1.59 1.97
C ILE A 15 6.20 -2.07 2.67
N CYS A 16 7.26 -2.36 1.93
CA CYS A 16 8.53 -2.83 2.49
C CYS A 16 9.08 -1.87 3.53
N ALA A 17 9.17 -0.58 3.20
CA ALA A 17 9.68 0.45 4.11
C ALA A 17 8.86 0.52 5.41
N GLN A 18 7.53 0.45 5.32
CA GLN A 18 6.67 0.53 6.50
C GLN A 18 6.66 -0.77 7.33
N LEU A 19 6.77 -1.93 6.70
CA LEU A 19 6.93 -3.21 7.41
C LEU A 19 8.26 -3.27 8.14
N GLN A 20 9.36 -2.90 7.48
CA GLN A 20 10.69 -2.84 8.09
C GLN A 20 10.72 -1.87 9.28
N ALA A 21 10.07 -0.71 9.15
CA ALA A 21 9.96 0.27 10.25
C ALA A 21 9.11 -0.25 11.43
N ALA A 22 8.05 -1.01 11.16
CA ALA A 22 7.17 -1.57 12.19
C ALA A 22 7.77 -2.80 12.89
N PHE A 23 8.57 -3.57 12.16
CA PHE A 23 9.16 -4.83 12.60
C PHE A 23 10.67 -4.82 12.31
N PRO A 24 11.45 -4.01 13.03
CA PRO A 24 12.88 -3.81 12.76
C PRO A 24 13.74 -5.05 12.97
N ASP A 25 13.19 -6.09 13.60
CA ASP A 25 13.89 -7.36 13.83
C ASP A 25 14.02 -8.21 12.55
N PHE A 26 13.24 -7.92 11.50
CA PHE A 26 13.44 -8.53 10.18
C PHE A 26 14.71 -8.00 9.55
N LYS A 27 15.56 -8.91 9.09
CA LYS A 27 16.81 -8.56 8.41
C LYS A 27 16.60 -8.37 6.90
N LEU A 28 15.57 -9.00 6.36
CA LEU A 28 15.19 -8.92 4.96
C LEU A 28 13.68 -8.70 4.83
N VAL A 29 13.29 -7.66 4.09
CA VAL A 29 11.88 -7.34 3.76
C VAL A 29 11.82 -6.82 2.32
N GLU A 30 11.40 -7.66 1.38
CA GLU A 30 11.44 -7.32 -0.05
C GLU A 30 10.31 -7.97 -0.86
N PHE A 31 10.00 -7.38 -2.02
CA PHE A 31 9.11 -7.96 -3.04
C PHE A 31 9.91 -8.71 -4.10
N ASP A 32 9.25 -9.65 -4.77
CA ASP A 32 9.63 -10.18 -6.09
C ASP A 32 11.12 -10.55 -6.21
N ARG A 33 11.61 -11.34 -5.23
CA ARG A 33 12.97 -11.91 -5.29
C ARG A 33 13.23 -12.47 -6.69
N GLU A 34 14.26 -11.96 -7.36
CA GLU A 34 14.56 -12.32 -8.73
C GLU A 34 14.80 -13.84 -8.85
N GLU A 35 14.56 -14.42 -10.02
CA GLU A 35 14.71 -15.87 -10.24
C GLU A 35 16.12 -16.39 -9.91
N ASP A 36 17.14 -15.58 -10.15
CA ASP A 36 18.53 -15.87 -9.81
C ASP A 36 18.81 -15.68 -8.30
N ASP A 37 18.06 -14.82 -7.61
CA ASP A 37 18.10 -14.62 -6.16
C ASP A 37 17.19 -15.61 -5.40
N ARG A 38 16.53 -16.56 -6.07
CA ARG A 38 15.87 -17.70 -5.39
C ARG A 38 16.85 -18.70 -4.78
N ASP A 39 18.15 -18.37 -4.77
CA ASP A 39 19.13 -19.04 -3.92
C ASP A 39 18.66 -19.13 -2.46
N GLU A 40 19.08 -20.19 -1.78
CA GLU A 40 18.69 -20.47 -0.39
C GLU A 40 18.96 -19.24 0.49
N LEU A 41 17.98 -18.82 1.29
CA LEU A 41 18.19 -17.77 2.30
C LEU A 41 19.33 -18.15 3.23
N GLU A 42 20.24 -17.23 3.49
CA GLU A 42 21.35 -17.44 4.40
C GLU A 42 20.97 -17.09 5.85
N ALA A 43 21.81 -17.48 6.81
CA ALA A 43 21.55 -17.20 8.22
C ALA A 43 21.55 -15.68 8.52
N GLU A 44 22.31 -14.90 7.75
CA GLU A 44 22.32 -13.44 7.84
C GLU A 44 21.02 -12.79 7.38
N ASP A 45 20.20 -13.45 6.56
CA ASP A 45 18.94 -12.90 6.03
C ASP A 45 17.75 -13.14 6.96
N LEU A 46 17.90 -14.05 7.94
CA LEU A 46 16.83 -14.49 8.81
C LEU A 46 16.78 -13.71 10.13
N PRO A 47 15.60 -13.27 10.60
CA PRO A 47 14.28 -13.54 10.04
C PRO A 47 13.94 -12.66 8.83
N ALA A 48 13.17 -13.21 7.89
CA ALA A 48 12.80 -12.53 6.64
C ALA A 48 11.28 -12.43 6.42
N LEU A 49 10.85 -11.40 5.70
CA LEU A 49 9.54 -11.27 5.09
C LEU A 49 9.71 -11.15 3.57
N LEU A 50 9.28 -12.19 2.85
CA LEU A 50 9.31 -12.18 1.40
C LEU A 50 7.89 -11.91 0.88
N LEU A 51 7.72 -10.81 0.18
CA LEU A 51 6.43 -10.35 -0.31
C LEU A 51 6.25 -10.70 -1.79
N ASP A 52 5.00 -10.88 -2.18
CA ASP A 52 4.60 -11.13 -3.55
C ASP A 52 3.28 -10.40 -3.85
N PHE A 53 3.18 -9.87 -5.06
CA PHE A 53 1.93 -9.35 -5.62
C PHE A 53 1.33 -10.46 -6.48
N THR A 54 0.36 -11.19 -5.93
CA THR A 54 -0.10 -12.45 -6.52
C THR A 54 -1.11 -12.25 -7.64
N GLU A 55 -2.05 -11.33 -7.46
CA GLU A 55 -3.10 -11.04 -8.42
C GLU A 55 -3.70 -9.66 -8.19
N PHE A 56 -4.39 -9.14 -9.20
CA PHE A 56 -5.29 -8.02 -9.05
C PHE A 56 -6.55 -8.21 -9.87
N GLU A 57 -7.62 -7.59 -9.40
CA GLU A 57 -8.88 -7.47 -10.11
C GLU A 57 -9.32 -5.99 -10.13
N THR A 58 -10.28 -5.66 -10.99
CA THR A 58 -10.95 -4.36 -10.91
C THR A 58 -11.71 -4.28 -9.58
N ALA A 59 -11.56 -3.17 -8.88
CA ALA A 59 -12.31 -2.93 -7.65
C ALA A 59 -13.82 -2.83 -7.95
N GLU A 60 -14.64 -2.90 -6.91
CA GLU A 60 -16.09 -2.69 -7.06
C GLU A 60 -16.41 -1.24 -7.40
N GLU A 61 -17.55 -1.00 -8.05
CA GLU A 61 -17.97 0.34 -8.49
C GLU A 61 -18.01 1.36 -7.34
N HIS A 62 -18.37 0.91 -6.13
CA HIS A 62 -18.42 1.78 -4.95
C HIS A 62 -17.03 2.19 -4.42
N GLU A 63 -15.95 1.58 -4.90
CA GLU A 63 -14.55 1.91 -4.59
C GLU A 63 -13.92 2.83 -5.65
N ASP A 64 -14.64 3.12 -6.74
CA ASP A 64 -14.26 4.17 -7.68
C ASP A 64 -14.48 5.56 -7.06
N ARG A 65 -13.42 6.36 -7.10
CA ARG A 65 -13.41 7.72 -6.56
C ARG A 65 -13.86 8.78 -7.57
N GLY A 66 -14.21 8.38 -8.80
CA GLY A 66 -14.60 9.29 -9.88
C GLY A 66 -13.45 10.18 -10.38
N THR A 67 -12.21 9.72 -10.21
CA THR A 67 -10.97 10.49 -10.51
C THR A 67 -10.42 10.22 -11.91
N GLY A 68 -11.08 9.37 -12.69
CA GLY A 68 -10.57 8.86 -13.97
C GLY A 68 -9.46 7.81 -13.83
N GLN A 69 -9.01 7.52 -12.61
CA GLN A 69 -8.11 6.41 -12.31
C GLN A 69 -8.88 5.09 -12.29
N LEU A 70 -8.21 3.99 -12.62
CA LEU A 70 -8.75 2.65 -12.50
C LEU A 70 -8.50 2.14 -11.08
N PRO A 71 -9.55 1.94 -10.26
CA PRO A 71 -9.40 1.28 -8.98
C PRO A 71 -9.15 -0.21 -9.20
N ILE A 72 -8.05 -0.73 -8.66
CA ILE A 72 -7.75 -2.17 -8.65
C ILE A 72 -7.66 -2.67 -7.23
N ARG A 73 -8.20 -3.86 -6.98
CA ARG A 73 -8.01 -4.60 -5.75
C ARG A 73 -6.85 -5.56 -5.93
N CYS A 74 -5.75 -5.26 -5.25
CA CYS A 74 -4.56 -6.10 -5.24
C CYS A 74 -4.71 -7.17 -4.15
N ARG A 75 -4.25 -8.38 -4.44
CA ARG A 75 -4.00 -9.43 -3.45
C ARG A 75 -2.50 -9.56 -3.27
N LEU A 76 -2.09 -9.56 -2.01
CA LEU A 76 -0.70 -9.60 -1.61
C LEU A 76 -0.49 -10.72 -0.62
N GLU A 77 0.69 -11.31 -0.66
CA GLU A 77 1.13 -12.24 0.37
C GLU A 77 2.51 -11.84 0.90
N ALA A 78 2.73 -12.13 2.18
CA ALA A 78 4.03 -12.02 2.84
C ALA A 78 4.35 -13.38 3.47
N ARG A 79 5.44 -13.99 3.04
CA ARG A 79 6.01 -15.20 3.63
C ARG A 79 6.99 -14.80 4.73
N LEU A 80 6.56 -15.00 5.97
CA LEU A 80 7.39 -14.96 7.16
C LEU A 80 8.28 -16.20 7.19
N VAL A 81 9.60 -16.01 7.08
CA VAL A 81 10.59 -17.10 7.13
C VAL A 81 11.42 -16.97 8.40
N LEU A 82 11.42 -18.03 9.20
CA LEU A 82 12.15 -18.10 10.47
C LEU A 82 13.07 -19.33 10.52
N PRO A 83 14.21 -19.27 11.22
CA PRO A 83 15.09 -20.42 11.39
C PRO A 83 14.42 -21.46 12.30
N TYR A 84 14.52 -22.74 11.94
CA TYR A 84 13.90 -23.84 12.71
C TYR A 84 14.49 -24.03 14.10
N ARG A 85 15.78 -23.71 14.29
CA ARG A 85 16.54 -24.02 15.53
C ARG A 85 16.19 -23.14 16.75
N ALA A 86 15.29 -22.17 16.61
CA ALA A 86 14.87 -21.36 17.75
C ALA A 86 13.94 -22.13 18.70
N ALA A 87 14.15 -22.01 20.01
CA ALA A 87 13.24 -22.58 21.00
C ALA A 87 11.82 -22.03 20.77
N ARG A 88 10.82 -22.91 20.67
CA ARG A 88 9.42 -22.54 20.36
C ARG A 88 9.22 -21.79 19.04
N ALA A 89 10.08 -22.01 18.03
CA ALA A 89 10.00 -21.38 16.70
C ALA A 89 8.57 -21.38 16.11
N LYS A 90 7.85 -22.50 16.23
CA LYS A 90 6.45 -22.62 15.74
C LYS A 90 5.46 -21.68 16.43
N THR A 91 5.61 -21.48 17.75
CA THR A 91 4.75 -20.55 18.49
C THR A 91 5.14 -19.11 18.16
N TYR A 92 6.43 -18.82 18.10
CA TYR A 92 6.93 -17.51 17.70
C TYR A 92 6.44 -17.11 16.31
N ALA A 93 6.49 -18.03 15.33
CA ALA A 93 5.99 -17.80 13.98
C ALA A 93 4.51 -17.42 13.95
N ARG A 94 3.67 -18.15 14.70
CA ARG A 94 2.23 -17.85 14.83
C ARG A 94 1.97 -16.48 15.45
N THR A 95 2.69 -16.17 16.52
CA THR A 95 2.56 -14.87 17.21
C THR A 95 2.97 -13.73 16.28
N MET A 96 4.07 -13.90 15.54
CA MET A 96 4.56 -12.88 14.61
C MET A 96 3.62 -12.71 13.42
N ALA A 97 3.14 -13.80 12.81
CA ALA A 97 2.16 -13.75 11.73
C ALA A 97 0.86 -13.05 12.17
N ALA A 98 0.38 -13.33 13.38
CA ALA A 98 -0.77 -12.65 13.96
C ALA A 98 -0.50 -11.15 14.21
N ALA A 99 0.70 -10.80 14.69
CA ALA A 99 1.10 -9.40 14.90
C ALA A 99 1.15 -8.61 13.58
N ILE A 100 1.69 -9.21 12.52
CA ILE A 100 1.72 -8.60 11.17
C ILE A 100 0.30 -8.42 10.63
N ALA A 101 -0.55 -9.45 10.71
CA ALA A 101 -1.93 -9.34 10.27
C ALA A 101 -2.71 -8.27 11.07
N ALA A 102 -2.49 -8.18 12.38
CA ALA A 102 -3.09 -7.15 13.22
C ALA A 102 -2.60 -5.74 12.85
N TRP A 103 -1.32 -5.59 12.53
CA TRP A 103 -0.74 -4.32 12.08
C TRP A 103 -1.23 -3.89 10.70
N LEU A 104 -1.45 -4.85 9.79
CA LEU A 104 -1.99 -4.60 8.45
C LEU A 104 -3.45 -4.14 8.51
N ARG A 105 -4.22 -4.53 9.53
CA ARG A 105 -5.64 -4.20 9.62
C ARG A 105 -5.87 -2.69 9.55
N ALA A 106 -6.60 -2.28 8.52
CA ALA A 106 -6.93 -0.88 8.23
C ALA A 106 -5.72 0.04 7.96
N LYS A 107 -4.55 -0.55 7.68
CA LYS A 107 -3.34 0.20 7.32
C LYS A 107 -3.52 0.87 5.97
N ARG A 108 -3.13 2.15 5.89
CA ARG A 108 -3.01 2.89 4.63
C ARG A 108 -1.54 3.20 4.39
N PHE A 109 -1.05 2.96 3.19
CA PHE A 109 0.31 3.28 2.78
C PHE A 109 0.31 4.65 2.09
N THR A 110 1.18 5.55 2.56
CA THR A 110 1.16 6.98 2.22
C THR A 110 2.53 7.58 1.83
N ALA A 111 3.52 6.74 1.52
CA ALA A 111 4.88 7.17 1.16
C ALA A 111 5.02 7.39 -0.36
N ASP A 112 5.91 8.29 -0.78
CA ASP A 112 6.35 8.44 -2.18
C ASP A 112 5.23 8.59 -3.23
N GLY A 113 4.18 9.35 -2.89
CA GLY A 113 3.03 9.56 -3.79
C GLY A 113 2.01 8.41 -3.79
N VAL A 114 2.26 7.34 -3.04
CA VAL A 114 1.29 6.25 -2.82
C VAL A 114 0.19 6.74 -1.88
N ARG A 115 -1.07 6.45 -2.21
CA ARG A 115 -2.21 6.63 -1.31
C ARG A 115 -3.21 5.50 -1.48
N THR A 116 -3.18 4.55 -0.55
CA THR A 116 -4.01 3.34 -0.65
C THR A 116 -5.31 3.43 0.16
N GLU A 117 -6.28 2.58 -0.21
CA GLU A 117 -7.38 2.23 0.68
C GLU A 117 -6.89 1.40 1.88
N PRO A 118 -7.69 1.17 2.94
CA PRO A 118 -7.24 0.36 4.06
C PRO A 118 -6.91 -1.06 3.60
N ALA A 119 -5.86 -1.65 4.14
CA ALA A 119 -5.57 -3.06 3.92
C ALA A 119 -6.55 -3.95 4.72
N HIS A 120 -6.93 -5.05 4.09
CA HIS A 120 -7.88 -6.04 4.61
C HIS A 120 -7.21 -7.41 4.71
N PRO A 121 -6.66 -7.77 5.89
CA PRO A 121 -6.11 -9.10 6.11
C PRO A 121 -7.14 -10.19 5.84
N ILE A 122 -6.78 -11.17 5.00
CA ILE A 122 -7.61 -12.33 4.69
C ILE A 122 -7.32 -13.43 5.71
N GLY A 123 -6.04 -13.66 6.00
CA GLY A 123 -5.63 -14.69 6.95
C GLY A 123 -4.13 -14.89 7.01
N ALA A 124 -3.74 -15.85 7.85
CA ALA A 124 -2.38 -16.35 7.93
C ALA A 124 -2.40 -17.87 8.03
N TRP A 125 -1.58 -18.53 7.23
CA TRP A 125 -1.51 -19.98 7.11
C TRP A 125 -0.08 -20.45 7.23
N ARG A 126 0.08 -21.68 7.72
CA ARG A 126 1.36 -22.37 7.62
C ARG A 126 1.63 -22.69 6.16
N ASP A 127 2.82 -22.36 5.69
CA ASP A 127 3.28 -22.76 4.37
C ASP A 127 4.29 -23.90 4.52
N ASP A 128 3.89 -25.10 4.12
CA ASP A 128 4.70 -26.33 4.23
C ASP A 128 5.40 -26.67 2.91
N PHE A 129 5.22 -25.87 1.85
CA PHE A 129 5.79 -26.15 0.52
C PHE A 129 7.16 -25.47 0.29
N ALA A 130 7.51 -24.45 1.06
CA ALA A 130 8.77 -23.71 0.90
C ALA A 130 9.95 -24.37 1.64
N GLY A 131 10.78 -25.14 0.92
CA GLY A 131 12.21 -25.31 1.22
C GLY A 131 12.60 -25.90 2.58
N GLN A 132 12.44 -27.23 2.74
CA GLN A 132 13.12 -28.12 3.69
C GLN A 132 12.91 -27.89 5.21
N ASP A 133 13.18 -28.93 6.02
CA ASP A 133 13.11 -28.98 7.51
C ASP A 133 13.88 -27.87 8.27
N ARG A 134 14.47 -26.91 7.55
CA ARG A 134 15.35 -25.85 8.06
C ARG A 134 14.60 -24.58 8.47
N TYR A 135 13.39 -24.37 7.95
CA TYR A 135 12.61 -23.15 8.20
C TYR A 135 11.24 -23.41 8.80
N VAL A 136 10.71 -22.40 9.47
CA VAL A 136 9.29 -22.30 9.83
C VAL A 136 8.71 -21.15 9.02
N VAL A 137 7.82 -21.49 8.08
CA VAL A 137 7.22 -20.51 7.16
C VAL A 137 5.74 -20.31 7.45
N TRP A 138 5.33 -19.04 7.48
CA TRP A 138 3.94 -18.63 7.56
C TRP A 138 3.64 -17.63 6.46
N ARG A 139 2.58 -17.86 5.71
CA ARG A 139 2.06 -16.92 4.74
C ARG A 139 0.98 -16.07 5.38
N ILE A 140 1.12 -14.75 5.31
CA ILE A 140 0.11 -13.76 5.65
C ILE A 140 -0.41 -13.18 4.34
N GLU A 141 -1.73 -13.06 4.18
CA GLU A 141 -2.33 -12.57 2.94
C GLU A 141 -3.37 -11.49 3.24
N TRP A 142 -3.44 -10.49 2.36
CA TRP A 142 -4.38 -9.39 2.47
C TRP A 142 -4.77 -8.87 1.09
N THR A 143 -5.89 -8.15 1.03
CA THR A 143 -6.24 -7.32 -0.12
C THR A 143 -6.10 -5.84 0.21
N GLN A 144 -5.87 -5.03 -0.83
CA GLN A 144 -5.89 -3.58 -0.72
C GLN A 144 -6.21 -2.94 -2.06
N VAL A 145 -7.04 -1.89 -2.04
CA VAL A 145 -7.37 -1.13 -3.25
C VAL A 145 -6.39 0.02 -3.45
N ILE A 146 -5.91 0.15 -4.68
CA ILE A 146 -5.10 1.26 -5.16
C ILE A 146 -5.68 1.84 -6.45
N GLN A 147 -5.36 3.10 -6.75
CA GLN A 147 -5.89 3.84 -7.91
C GLN A 147 -4.77 4.00 -8.94
N ILE A 148 -4.93 3.37 -10.11
CA ILE A 148 -3.91 3.34 -11.17
C ILE A 148 -4.26 4.30 -12.30
N GLY A 149 -3.24 4.95 -12.86
CA GLY A 149 -3.39 5.92 -13.95
C GLY A 149 -3.55 7.35 -13.48
N THR A 150 -3.83 8.25 -14.41
CA THR A 150 -3.80 9.69 -14.18
C THR A 150 -5.07 10.17 -13.47
N ASN A 151 -4.87 10.94 -12.41
CA ASN A 151 -5.96 11.63 -11.72
C ASN A 151 -6.30 12.92 -12.47
N ILE A 152 -7.51 13.01 -13.01
CA ILE A 152 -7.97 14.17 -13.80
C ILE A 152 -8.04 15.46 -12.99
N TYR A 153 -8.10 15.38 -11.66
CA TYR A 153 -8.13 16.53 -10.75
C TYR A 153 -6.73 16.94 -10.27
N ALA A 154 -5.67 16.23 -10.61
CA ALA A 154 -4.31 16.56 -10.14
C ALA A 154 -3.80 17.90 -10.67
N ASP A 155 -4.23 18.28 -11.88
CA ASP A 155 -3.82 19.50 -12.57
C ASP A 155 -4.79 20.67 -12.35
N GLU A 156 -5.94 20.42 -11.72
CA GLU A 156 -6.90 21.46 -11.35
C GLU A 156 -6.42 22.20 -10.08
N VAL A 157 -5.32 22.96 -10.21
CA VAL A 157 -5.24 24.23 -9.49
C VAL A 157 -6.21 25.17 -10.22
N LEU A 158 -7.52 24.93 -10.06
CA LEU A 158 -8.48 25.96 -10.39
C LEU A 158 -8.03 27.19 -9.59
N PRO A 159 -7.71 28.33 -10.24
CA PRO A 159 -7.38 29.52 -9.49
C PRO A 159 -8.53 29.74 -8.54
N VAL A 160 -8.26 29.69 -7.22
CA VAL A 160 -9.30 29.86 -6.20
C VAL A 160 -10.10 31.09 -6.62
N PRO A 161 -11.34 30.93 -7.09
CA PRO A 161 -12.02 32.05 -7.72
C PRO A 161 -12.20 33.08 -6.63
N CYS A 162 -11.63 34.27 -6.82
CA CYS A 162 -11.86 35.38 -5.90
C CYS A 162 -13.35 35.73 -6.00
N VAL A 163 -14.14 35.23 -5.06
CA VAL A 163 -15.56 35.53 -4.99
C VAL A 163 -15.68 37.03 -4.76
N ARG A 164 -16.39 37.69 -5.67
CA ARG A 164 -16.72 39.10 -5.53
C ARG A 164 -18.22 39.30 -5.62
N PHE A 165 -18.74 40.27 -4.88
CA PHE A 165 -20.16 40.59 -4.84
C PHE A 165 -20.41 42.07 -5.13
N SER A 166 -21.61 42.38 -5.61
CA SER A 166 -22.16 43.73 -5.81
C SER A 166 -23.68 43.66 -5.65
N PHE A 167 -24.36 44.81 -5.65
CA PHE A 167 -25.82 44.89 -5.52
C PHE A 167 -26.43 45.57 -6.75
N ALA A 168 -27.68 45.24 -7.09
CA ALA A 168 -28.39 45.94 -8.16
C ALA A 168 -28.60 47.43 -7.79
N PRO A 169 -28.50 48.37 -8.76
CA PRO A 169 -28.29 48.17 -10.20
C PRO A 169 -26.81 48.02 -10.61
N ASP A 170 -25.87 48.00 -9.66
CA ASP A 170 -24.42 47.98 -9.86
C ASP A 170 -23.84 46.59 -10.21
N ILE A 171 -24.61 45.76 -10.91
CA ILE A 171 -24.24 44.42 -11.39
C ILE A 171 -24.03 44.43 -12.92
N GLY A 172 -23.35 43.41 -13.45
CA GLY A 172 -23.14 43.23 -14.90
C GLY A 172 -21.74 43.62 -15.40
N ILE A 173 -21.47 43.33 -16.69
CA ILE A 173 -20.15 43.45 -17.32
C ILE A 173 -19.61 44.89 -17.28
N GLU A 174 -20.48 45.89 -17.38
CA GLU A 174 -20.09 47.32 -17.35
C GLU A 174 -19.76 47.83 -15.93
N ASN A 175 -20.13 47.05 -14.91
CA ASN A 175 -19.94 47.38 -13.50
C ASN A 175 -18.87 46.50 -12.82
N LYS A 176 -17.98 45.85 -13.57
CA LYS A 176 -16.93 44.94 -13.04
C LYS A 176 -16.12 45.54 -11.88
N GLN A 177 -15.82 46.83 -11.94
CA GLN A 177 -15.12 47.62 -10.92
C GLN A 177 -15.89 47.80 -9.62
N LYS A 178 -17.20 47.58 -9.61
CA LYS A 178 -18.07 47.73 -8.44
C LYS A 178 -18.18 46.46 -7.60
N TYR A 179 -17.68 45.33 -8.12
CA TYR A 179 -17.61 44.06 -7.40
C TYR A 179 -16.49 44.09 -6.35
N ARG A 180 -16.83 43.80 -5.10
CA ARG A 180 -15.91 43.80 -3.95
C ARG A 180 -15.63 42.36 -3.50
N PRO A 181 -14.42 42.04 -2.99
CA PRO A 181 -14.16 40.72 -2.41
C PRO A 181 -15.09 40.47 -1.23
N VAL A 182 -15.45 39.20 -1.02
CA VAL A 182 -16.10 38.73 0.21
C VAL A 182 -15.14 38.84 1.40
#